data_AF-A0A419X9I8-F1
#
_entry.id   AF-A0A419X9I8-F1
#
_cell.length_a   1.000
_cell.length_b   1.000
_cell.length_c   1.000
_cell.angle_alpha   90.00
_cell.angle_beta   90.00
_cell.angle_gamma   90.00
#
_symmetry.space_group_name_H-M   'P 1'
#
loop_
_entity.id
_entity.type
_entity.pdbx_description
1 polymer ?
#
loop_
_entity_poly.entity_id
_entity_poly.type
_entity_poly.pdbx_seq_one_letter_code
_entity_poly.pdbx_strand_id
1 'polypeptide(L)' 'MEKEIIRTKVDWVATLDQFSIGDLHQFTVGTREIFNIRQVAYRLKKKSGKIFATTTLDDGIEVKREE' A
#
# COMPACT_ATOMS: atom_id res chain seq x y z
N MET A 1 13.56 24.79 14.00
CA MET A 1 13.93 23.40 13.66
C MET A 1 12.99 22.95 12.56
N GLU A 2 13.44 23.03 11.31
CA GLU A 2 12.71 22.45 10.19
C GLU A 2 12.76 20.93 10.34
N LYS A 3 11.61 20.27 10.35
CA LYS A 3 11.55 18.80 10.36
C LYS A 3 12.12 18.33 9.04
N GLU A 4 13.28 17.69 9.08
CA GLU A 4 13.85 16.99 7.94
C GLU A 4 12.89 15.84 7.56
N ILE A 5 12.05 16.07 6.55
CA ILE A 5 11.16 15.03 6.02
C ILE A 5 12.03 14.10 5.18
N ILE A 6 12.59 13.08 5.81
CA ILE A 6 13.21 11.95 5.12
C ILE A 6 12.09 11.24 4.36
N ARG A 7 11.90 11.61 3.09
CA ARG A 7 11.02 10.90 2.16
C ARG A 7 11.74 9.63 1.72
N THR A 8 11.81 8.61 2.58
CA THR A 8 12.04 7.26 2.08
C THR A 8 10.93 6.97 1.09
N LYS A 9 11.27 6.93 -0.19
CA LYS A 9 10.33 6.60 -1.26
C LYS A 9 9.93 5.15 -1.04
N VAL A 10 8.85 4.91 -0.30
CA VAL A 10 8.35 3.56 -0.06
C VAL A 10 8.01 2.96 -1.41
N ASP A 11 8.71 1.89 -1.78
CA ASP A 11 8.40 1.14 -2.98
C ASP A 11 7.21 0.22 -2.67
N TRP A 12 6.01 0.77 -2.81
CA TRP A 12 4.77 0.04 -2.56
C TRP A 12 4.63 -1.20 -3.45
N VAL A 13 5.28 -1.26 -4.62
CA VAL A 13 5.26 -2.47 -5.45
C VAL A 13 5.98 -3.58 -4.70
N ALA A 14 7.22 -3.32 -4.27
CA ALA A 14 8.01 -4.30 -3.51
C ALA A 14 7.34 -4.65 -2.17
N THR A 15 6.76 -3.67 -1.48
CA THR A 15 6.05 -3.90 -0.21
C THR A 15 4.86 -4.85 -0.40
N LEU A 16 3.98 -4.57 -1.36
CA LEU A 16 2.79 -5.41 -1.58
C LEU A 16 3.16 -6.78 -2.17
N ASP A 17 4.22 -6.88 -2.97
CA ASP A 17 4.63 -8.14 -3.59
C ASP A 17 5.06 -9.21 -2.58
N GLN A 18 5.50 -8.78 -1.39
CA GLN A 18 5.90 -9.61 -0.26
C GLN A 18 4.72 -10.21 0.53
N PHE A 19 3.49 -9.70 0.33
CA PHE A 19 2.34 -10.18 1.10
C PHE A 19 1.93 -11.58 0.61
N SER A 20 1.79 -12.49 1.57
CA SER A 20 1.19 -13.80 1.39
C SER A 20 -0.33 -13.71 1.37
N ILE A 21 -0.99 -14.67 0.73
CA ILE A 21 -2.47 -14.71 0.68
C ILE A 21 -3.01 -14.78 2.12
N GLY A 22 -3.95 -13.89 2.44
CA GLY A 22 -4.52 -13.73 3.77
C GLY A 22 -3.85 -12.66 4.64
N ASP A 23 -2.64 -12.18 4.26
CA ASP A 23 -1.95 -11.13 5.01
C ASP A 23 -2.77 -9.84 5.02
N LEU A 24 -2.86 -9.22 6.21
CA LEU A 24 -3.55 -7.97 6.46
C LEU A 24 -2.59 -7.00 7.14
N HIS A 25 -2.40 -5.83 6.54
CA HIS A 25 -1.51 -4.80 7.08
C HIS A 25 -2.18 -3.44 7.07
N GLN A 26 -1.96 -2.68 8.15
CA GLN A 26 -2.37 -1.28 8.26
C GLN A 26 -1.14 -0.37 8.15
N PHE A 27 -1.28 0.69 7.38
CA PHE A 27 -0.24 1.69 7.15
C PHE A 27 -0.75 3.07 7.52
N THR A 28 -0.14 3.71 8.53
CA THR A 28 -0.38 5.12 8.85
C THR A 28 0.34 6.00 7.83
N VAL A 29 -0.40 6.55 6.87
CA VAL A 29 0.15 7.32 5.75
C VAL A 29 -0.81 8.41 5.29
N GLY A 30 -0.29 9.47 4.69
CA GLY A 30 -1.12 10.55 4.15
C GLY A 30 -1.86 10.19 2.85
N THR A 31 -2.84 11.01 2.48
CA THR A 31 -3.73 10.80 1.31
C THR A 31 -3.01 10.47 0.01
N ARG A 32 -1.84 11.08 -0.24
CA ARG A 32 -1.04 10.81 -1.45
C ARG A 32 -0.56 9.37 -1.51
N GLU A 33 -0.12 8.81 -0.39
CA GLU A 33 0.37 7.44 -0.33
C GLU A 33 -0.77 6.44 -0.40
N ILE A 34 -1.93 6.74 0.20
CA ILE A 34 -3.17 5.95 0.04
C ILE A 34 -3.51 5.81 -1.46
N PHE A 35 -3.44 6.91 -2.22
CA PHE A 35 -3.65 6.86 -3.67
C PHE A 35 -2.60 5.99 -4.39
N ASN A 36 -1.31 6.16 -4.03
CA ASN A 36 -0.22 5.38 -4.62
C ASN A 36 -0.38 3.87 -4.35
N ILE A 37 -0.73 3.47 -3.13
CA ILE A 37 -0.97 2.08 -2.74
C ILE A 37 -2.10 1.48 -3.57
N ARG A 38 -3.22 2.20 -3.72
CA ARG A 38 -4.35 1.75 -4.56
C ARG A 38 -3.96 1.58 -6.02
N GLN A 39 -3.17 2.50 -6.56
CA GLN A 39 -2.65 2.40 -7.93
C GLN A 39 -1.73 1.19 -8.09
N VAL A 40 -0.88 0.91 -7.12
CA VAL A 40 0.00 -0.27 -7.14
C VAL A 40 -0.81 -1.57 -7.03
N ALA A 41 -1.76 -1.65 -6.10
CA ALA A 41 -2.67 -2.80 -5.98
C ALA A 41 -3.38 -3.09 -7.31
N TYR A 42 -3.90 -2.05 -7.97
CA TYR A 42 -4.51 -2.18 -9.29
C TYR A 42 -3.53 -2.69 -10.37
N ARG A 43 -2.30 -2.16 -10.40
CA ARG A 43 -1.26 -2.58 -11.35
C ARG A 43 -0.83 -4.03 -11.12
N LEU A 44 -0.67 -4.45 -9.87
CA LEU A 44 -0.33 -5.84 -9.52
C LEU A 44 -1.44 -6.79 -9.94
N LYS A 45 -2.71 -6.43 -9.72
CA LYS A 45 -3.85 -7.20 -10.26
C LYS A 45 -3.76 -7.37 -11.77
N LYS A 46 -3.47 -6.29 -12.52
CA LYS A 46 -3.37 -6.33 -13.98
C LYS A 46 -2.14 -7.09 -14.50
N LYS A 47 -1.00 -7.00 -13.82
CA LYS A 47 0.27 -7.56 -14.29
C LYS A 47 0.47 -9.01 -13.89
N SER A 48 0.10 -9.38 -12.67
CA SER A 48 0.42 -10.68 -12.07
C SER A 48 -0.79 -11.42 -11.50
N GLY A 49 -2.00 -10.88 -11.64
CA GLY A 49 -3.21 -11.47 -11.08
C GLY A 49 -3.34 -11.26 -9.57
N LYS A 50 -2.35 -10.65 -8.93
CA LYS A 50 -2.30 -10.40 -7.49
C LYS A 50 -3.43 -9.44 -7.04
N ILE A 51 -4.45 -9.96 -6.36
CA ILE A 51 -5.58 -9.19 -5.81
C ILE A 51 -5.29 -8.70 -4.39
N PHE A 52 -5.55 -7.41 -4.18
CA PHE A 52 -5.53 -6.77 -2.87
C PHE A 52 -6.84 -6.02 -2.63
N ALA A 53 -7.43 -6.19 -1.45
CA ALA A 53 -8.48 -5.32 -0.94
C ALA A 53 -7.85 -4.15 -0.18
N THR A 54 -8.40 -2.94 -0.32
CA THR A 54 -7.89 -1.75 0.38
C THR A 54 -9.01 -0.95 1.02
N THR A 55 -8.84 -0.59 2.29
CA THR A 55 -9.80 0.23 3.06
C THR A 55 -9.10 1.49 3.55
N THR A 56 -9.64 2.68 3.22
CA THR A 56 -9.10 3.94 3.79
C THR A 56 -9.52 4.06 5.24
N LEU A 57 -8.55 4.41 6.09
CA LEU A 57 -8.72 4.73 7.50
C LEU A 57 -8.52 6.23 7.72
N ASP A 58 -8.87 6.74 8.91
CA ASP A 58 -8.73 8.16 9.24
C ASP A 58 -7.27 8.65 9.17
N ASP A 59 -6.32 7.80 9.52
CA ASP A 59 -4.88 8.09 9.55
C ASP A 59 -4.07 7.31 8.50
N GLY A 60 -4.73 6.59 7.58
CA GLY A 60 -4.02 5.67 6.70
C GLY A 60 -4.85 4.75 5.81
N ILE A 61 -4.33 3.56 5.60
CA ILE A 61 -4.97 2.53 4.77
C ILE A 61 -4.68 1.12 5.29
N GLU A 62 -5.69 0.27 5.25
CA GLU A 62 -5.55 -1.17 5.43
C GLU A 62 -5.48 -1.85 4.07
N VAL A 63 -4.59 -2.83 3.92
CA VAL A 63 -4.40 -3.61 2.71
C VAL A 63 -4.41 -5.09 3.06
N LYS A 64 -5.30 -5.85 2.42
CA LYS A 64 -5.40 -7.30 2.55
C LYS A 64 -5.05 -7.99 1.24
N ARG A 65 -4.22 -9.02 1.28
CA ARG A 65 -3.96 -9.90 0.14
C ARG A 65 -5.07 -10.95 0.03
N GLU A 66 -5.79 -10.98 -1.08
CA GLU A 66 -6.90 -11.94 -1.28
C GLU A 66 -6.50 -13.13 -2.16
N GLU A 67 -5.77 -12.90 -3.26
CA GLU A 67 -5.39 -13.93 -4.24
C GLU A 67 -4.07 -13.60 -4.91
#